data_AF-A0A1S3Y5J0-F1
#
_entry.id   AF-A0A1S3Y5J0-F1
#
_cell.length_a   1.000
_cell.length_b   1.000
_cell.length_c   1.000
_cell.angle_alpha   90.00
_cell.angle_beta   90.00
_cell.angle_gamma   90.00
#
_symmetry.space_group_name_H-M   'P 1'
#
loop_
_entity.id
_entity.type
_entity.pdbx_description
1 polymer ?
#
loop_
_entity_poly.entity_id
_entity_poly.type
_entity_poly.pdbx_seq_one_letter_code
_entity_poly.pdbx_strand_id
1 'polypeptide(L)'
;FASAYTGVNIFSVLHYYLENYLRQGKNAGCCWAFSAVAATEGINKIKTGKLISLSEQELVDCDTNSNQGCEGGLMDDAFKYIIKNHGLTSESNYPYKGIDGTCKTEKESNHIAKISGYKDVPENSESALLKAVANQPVSVAIDASGSDFQFYSSGIFTGKCGTELDHGVVAVGYGATKDGTKYWIVKNSWGVSWGENGYIRMKRDIVAKTGLCGIAMKASYPIA
;
A
#
# COMPACT_ATOMS: atom_id res chain seq x y z
N PHE A 1 1.06 -13.83 16.34
CA PHE A 1 0.37 -13.63 15.05
C PHE A 1 1.18 -14.03 13.81
N ALA A 2 2.43 -14.54 13.92
CA ALA A 2 3.34 -14.70 12.78
C ALA A 2 4.01 -16.09 12.63
N SER A 3 3.36 -17.20 13.01
CA SER A 3 4.05 -18.51 13.06
C SER A 3 3.60 -19.55 12.02
N ALA A 4 2.80 -19.23 11.00
CA ALA A 4 2.18 -20.29 10.19
C ALA A 4 1.90 -19.98 8.70
N TYR A 5 2.72 -19.20 8.00
CA TYR A 5 2.55 -19.02 6.55
C TYR A 5 3.84 -19.38 5.81
N THR A 6 3.80 -20.44 5.01
CA THR A 6 4.96 -20.94 4.27
C THR A 6 4.93 -20.37 2.86
N GLY A 7 5.94 -19.59 2.49
CA GLY A 7 6.18 -19.15 1.11
C GLY A 7 6.64 -17.70 1.03
N VAL A 8 7.95 -17.53 0.78
CA VAL A 8 8.68 -16.26 0.60
C VAL A 8 8.90 -15.47 1.90
N ASN A 9 10.05 -14.82 1.99
CA ASN A 9 10.58 -14.03 3.12
C ASN A 9 9.76 -12.75 3.45
N ILE A 10 8.45 -12.78 3.14
CA ILE A 10 7.40 -11.80 3.41
C ILE A 10 7.26 -11.54 4.93
N PHE A 11 7.65 -12.48 5.78
CA PHE A 11 7.64 -12.33 7.25
C PHE A 11 8.51 -11.19 7.78
N SER A 12 9.69 -10.97 7.19
CA SER A 12 10.59 -9.89 7.63
C SER A 12 10.06 -8.50 7.28
N VAL A 13 9.21 -8.44 6.25
CA VAL A 13 8.56 -7.23 5.76
C VAL A 13 7.30 -6.95 6.61
N LEU A 14 6.46 -7.96 6.87
CA LEU A 14 5.24 -7.84 7.69
C LEU A 14 5.49 -7.49 9.17
N HIS A 15 6.50 -8.09 9.82
CA HIS A 15 6.72 -7.88 11.26
C HIS A 15 7.30 -6.50 11.59
N TYR A 16 8.01 -5.87 10.65
CA TYR A 16 8.69 -4.58 10.89
C TYR A 16 7.82 -3.37 10.55
N TYR A 17 6.83 -3.50 9.67
CA TYR A 17 5.92 -2.41 9.30
C TYR A 17 5.00 -1.94 10.45
N LEU A 18 5.09 -2.54 11.64
CA LEU A 18 4.34 -2.16 12.84
C LEU A 18 4.83 -0.86 13.51
N GLU A 19 6.07 -0.41 13.29
CA GLU A 19 6.64 0.65 14.14
C GLU A 19 6.51 2.09 13.63
N ASN A 20 6.13 2.36 12.37
CA ASN A 20 6.25 3.73 11.81
C ASN A 20 4.97 4.37 11.19
N TYR A 21 3.77 3.80 11.40
CA TYR A 21 2.59 4.16 10.60
C TYR A 21 1.35 4.61 11.39
N LEU A 22 1.51 5.65 12.21
CA LEU A 22 0.40 6.36 12.90
C LEU A 22 0.21 7.74 12.28
N ARG A 23 -0.33 7.86 11.06
CA ARG A 23 -0.21 9.15 10.34
C ARG A 23 -1.45 9.63 9.61
N GLN A 24 -2.22 8.78 8.92
CA GLN A 24 -3.43 9.25 8.25
C GLN A 24 -4.69 9.15 9.12
N GLY A 25 -5.39 10.27 9.28
CA GLY A 25 -6.80 10.26 9.67
C GLY A 25 -7.66 9.75 8.51
N LYS A 26 -8.83 9.16 8.81
CA LYS A 26 -9.78 8.60 7.82
C LYS A 26 -10.18 9.56 6.68
N ASN A 27 -9.93 10.87 6.82
CA ASN A 27 -10.42 11.94 5.94
C ASN A 27 -9.33 12.59 5.08
N ALA A 28 -8.07 12.12 5.12
CA ALA A 28 -7.03 12.66 4.26
C ALA A 28 -6.91 11.81 2.98
N GLY A 29 -7.23 12.37 1.81
CA GLY A 29 -7.19 11.68 0.51
C GLY A 29 -5.77 11.38 -0.01
N CYS A 30 -4.74 11.53 0.81
CA CYS A 30 -3.35 11.21 0.48
C CYS A 30 -3.05 9.69 0.41
N CYS A 31 -4.04 8.79 0.41
CA CYS A 31 -3.86 7.34 0.55
C CYS A 31 -3.03 6.70 -0.58
N TRP A 32 -3.07 7.29 -1.77
CA TRP A 32 -2.27 6.92 -2.92
C TRP A 32 -0.76 7.02 -2.63
N ALA A 33 -0.32 8.08 -1.95
CA ALA A 33 1.09 8.28 -1.58
C ALA A 33 1.53 7.21 -0.58
N PHE A 34 0.69 6.92 0.41
CA PHE A 34 0.92 5.90 1.43
C PHE A 34 1.08 4.50 0.81
N SER A 35 0.20 4.16 -0.14
CA SER A 35 0.28 2.89 -0.88
C SER A 35 1.56 2.80 -1.71
N ALA A 36 1.90 3.83 -2.49
CA ALA A 36 3.08 3.84 -3.35
C ALA A 36 4.41 3.81 -2.56
N VAL A 37 4.48 4.57 -1.46
CA VAL A 37 5.63 4.56 -0.55
C VAL A 37 5.82 3.17 0.05
N ALA A 38 4.78 2.57 0.61
CA ALA A 38 4.91 1.25 1.24
C ALA A 38 5.36 0.17 0.24
N ALA A 39 4.88 0.20 -1.01
CA ALA A 39 5.36 -0.70 -2.05
C ALA A 39 6.84 -0.46 -2.40
N THR A 40 7.27 0.82 -2.43
CA THR A 40 8.66 1.24 -2.70
C THR A 40 9.62 0.83 -1.58
N GLU A 41 9.23 1.02 -0.32
CA GLU A 41 9.98 0.55 0.85
C GLU A 41 10.14 -0.97 0.82
N GLY A 42 9.07 -1.67 0.42
CA GLY A 42 9.04 -3.13 0.31
C GLY A 42 10.04 -3.66 -0.70
N ILE A 43 10.02 -3.14 -1.93
CA ILE A 43 10.98 -3.55 -2.96
C ILE A 43 12.41 -3.15 -2.59
N ASN A 44 12.61 -1.98 -1.95
CA ASN A 44 13.93 -1.58 -1.48
C ASN A 44 14.49 -2.56 -0.43
N LYS A 45 13.67 -2.99 0.54
CA LYS A 45 14.07 -4.01 1.52
C LYS A 45 14.42 -5.33 0.85
N ILE A 46 13.63 -5.76 -0.13
CA ILE A 46 13.91 -7.00 -0.87
C ILE A 46 15.25 -6.93 -1.61
N LYS A 47 15.57 -5.78 -2.22
CA LYS A 47 16.77 -5.62 -3.04
C LYS A 47 18.04 -5.35 -2.23
N THR A 48 17.92 -4.57 -1.15
CA THR A 48 19.09 -4.07 -0.39
C THR A 48 19.28 -4.75 0.96
N GLY A 49 18.26 -5.47 1.44
CA GLY A 49 18.22 -5.99 2.80
C GLY A 49 17.96 -4.92 3.87
N LYS A 50 17.83 -3.64 3.51
CA LYS A 50 17.60 -2.51 4.44
C LYS A 50 16.19 -1.98 4.30
N LEU A 51 15.48 -1.92 5.43
CA LEU A 51 14.16 -1.30 5.48
C LEU A 51 14.37 0.14 5.92
N ILE A 52 13.87 1.06 5.12
CA ILE A 52 13.99 2.50 5.30
C ILE A 52 12.59 3.08 5.26
N SER A 53 12.36 4.10 6.08
CA SER A 53 11.10 4.84 6.06
C SER A 53 11.21 6.01 5.09
N LEU A 54 10.40 5.97 4.03
CA LEU A 54 10.36 6.98 2.97
C LEU A 54 9.25 7.99 3.22
N SER A 55 9.38 9.18 2.64
CA SER A 55 8.43 10.27 2.87
C SER A 55 7.21 10.16 1.97
N GLU A 56 6.03 9.98 2.56
CA GLU A 56 4.77 10.24 1.85
C GLU A 56 4.56 11.72 1.55
N GLN A 57 5.04 12.61 2.43
CA GLN A 57 4.83 14.05 2.27
C GLN A 57 5.56 14.62 1.05
N GLU A 58 6.70 14.05 0.68
CA GLU A 58 7.38 14.41 -0.57
C GLU A 58 6.45 14.18 -1.77
N LEU A 59 5.79 13.02 -1.85
CA LEU A 59 4.82 12.76 -2.91
C LEU A 59 3.65 13.75 -2.85
N VAL A 60 3.08 13.96 -1.66
CA VAL A 60 1.93 14.88 -1.47
C VAL A 60 2.27 16.30 -1.93
N ASP A 61 3.45 16.81 -1.58
CA ASP A 61 3.84 18.20 -1.86
C ASP A 61 4.43 18.39 -3.26
N CYS A 62 5.08 17.36 -3.83
CA CYS A 62 5.91 17.50 -5.03
C CYS A 62 5.36 16.78 -6.27
N ASP A 63 4.58 15.72 -6.13
CA ASP A 63 3.94 15.05 -7.27
C ASP A 63 2.61 15.73 -7.62
N THR A 64 2.70 16.92 -8.24
CA THR A 64 1.55 17.78 -8.52
C THR A 64 1.16 17.84 -9.99
N ASN A 65 1.78 17.01 -10.85
CA ASN A 65 1.47 17.00 -12.29
C ASN A 65 0.12 16.36 -12.59
N SER A 66 -0.19 15.24 -11.94
CA SER A 66 -1.45 14.51 -12.10
C SER A 66 -2.12 14.15 -10.77
N ASN A 67 -1.34 13.96 -9.72
CA ASN A 67 -1.83 13.80 -8.36
C ASN A 67 -2.16 15.16 -7.72
N GLN A 68 -3.12 15.16 -6.80
CA GLN A 68 -3.73 16.36 -6.23
C GLN A 68 -3.58 16.39 -4.70
N GLY A 69 -2.40 16.00 -4.22
CA GLY A 69 -2.11 15.98 -2.78
C GLY A 69 -3.15 15.16 -2.01
N CYS A 70 -3.78 15.76 -1.01
CA CYS A 70 -4.79 15.15 -0.17
C CYS A 70 -6.22 15.20 -0.73
N GLU A 71 -6.43 15.75 -1.93
CA GLU A 71 -7.71 15.61 -2.67
C GLU A 71 -7.77 14.33 -3.49
N GLY A 72 -6.66 13.59 -3.62
CA GLY A 72 -6.60 12.28 -4.23
C GLY A 72 -5.46 12.12 -5.24
N GLY A 73 -5.29 10.89 -5.69
CA GLY A 73 -4.23 10.53 -6.61
C GLY A 73 -4.19 9.04 -6.95
N LEU A 74 -3.22 8.66 -7.78
CA LEU A 74 -2.97 7.32 -8.27
C LEU A 74 -1.53 6.90 -7.95
N MET A 75 -1.38 5.64 -7.53
CA MET A 75 -0.08 5.05 -7.18
C MET A 75 0.87 4.97 -8.39
N ASP A 76 0.33 4.76 -9.60
CA ASP A 76 1.13 4.69 -10.83
C ASP A 76 1.82 6.01 -11.13
N ASP A 77 1.11 7.12 -10.90
CA ASP A 77 1.65 8.45 -11.11
C ASP A 77 2.70 8.79 -10.05
N ALA A 78 2.49 8.34 -8.81
CA ALA A 78 3.53 8.40 -7.79
C ALA A 78 4.78 7.62 -8.22
N PHE A 79 4.65 6.40 -8.75
CA PHE A 79 5.81 5.66 -9.25
C PHE A 79 6.50 6.39 -10.42
N LYS A 80 5.75 6.98 -11.35
CA LYS A 80 6.32 7.82 -12.42
C LYS A 80 7.08 9.02 -11.86
N TYR A 81 6.53 9.68 -10.84
CA TYR A 81 7.21 10.76 -10.15
C TYR A 81 8.53 10.26 -9.55
N ILE A 82 8.53 9.17 -8.77
CA ILE A 82 9.76 8.64 -8.15
C ILE A 82 10.85 8.34 -9.19
N ILE A 83 10.47 7.78 -10.35
CA ILE A 83 11.40 7.51 -11.46
C ILE A 83 11.97 8.82 -12.00
N LYS A 84 11.12 9.79 -12.31
CA LYS A 84 11.51 11.10 -12.87
C LYS A 84 12.34 11.93 -11.88
N ASN A 85 12.00 11.82 -10.60
CA ASN A 85 12.66 12.50 -9.49
C ASN A 85 13.98 11.81 -9.08
N HIS A 86 14.31 10.67 -9.68
CA HIS A 86 15.49 9.86 -9.33
C HIS A 86 15.49 9.30 -7.91
N GLY A 87 14.32 9.23 -7.26
CA GLY A 87 14.11 8.59 -5.96
C GLY A 87 13.21 9.38 -5.01
N LEU A 88 13.14 8.89 -3.78
CA LEU A 88 12.46 9.54 -2.65
C LEU A 88 13.42 9.78 -1.50
N THR A 89 13.16 10.81 -0.71
CA THR A 89 13.80 11.06 0.58
C THR A 89 13.19 10.26 1.72
N SER A 90 13.84 10.33 2.87
CA SER A 90 13.39 9.69 4.11
C SER A 90 12.26 10.44 4.78
N GLU A 91 11.38 9.73 5.48
CA GLU A 91 10.37 10.31 6.37
C GLU A 91 11.00 11.24 7.43
N SER A 92 12.18 10.90 7.96
CA SER A 92 12.89 11.77 8.92
C SER A 92 13.33 13.11 8.31
N ASN A 93 13.65 13.13 7.03
CA ASN A 93 14.10 14.34 6.34
C ASN A 93 12.90 15.21 5.91
N TYR A 94 11.82 14.57 5.45
CA TYR A 94 10.60 15.23 5.00
C TYR A 94 9.37 14.63 5.71
N PRO A 95 9.10 15.03 6.96
CA PRO A 95 8.06 14.39 7.77
C PRO A 95 6.63 14.63 7.28
N TYR A 96 5.77 13.63 7.44
CA TYR A 96 4.34 13.71 7.16
C TYR A 96 3.61 14.71 8.05
N LYS A 97 2.72 15.49 7.44
CA LYS A 97 1.92 16.55 8.06
C LYS A 97 0.42 16.36 7.95
N GLY A 98 -0.04 15.44 7.10
CA GLY A 98 -1.49 15.20 6.96
C GLY A 98 -2.24 16.22 6.11
N ILE A 99 -1.52 17.16 5.49
CA ILE A 99 -2.09 18.26 4.69
C ILE A 99 -1.15 18.58 3.53
N ASP A 100 -1.69 19.23 2.51
CA ASP A 100 -0.91 19.73 1.39
C ASP A 100 0.06 20.83 1.83
N GLY A 101 1.26 20.79 1.27
CA GLY A 101 2.28 21.81 1.41
C GLY A 101 2.84 22.22 0.07
N THR A 102 3.87 23.07 0.12
CA THR A 102 4.68 23.39 -1.06
C THR A 102 5.88 22.44 -1.10
N CYS A 103 6.20 21.91 -2.28
CA CYS A 103 7.38 21.08 -2.48
C CYS A 103 8.66 21.76 -1.98
N LYS A 104 9.35 21.10 -1.04
CA LYS A 104 10.63 21.54 -0.48
C LYS A 104 11.79 20.87 -1.20
N THR A 105 12.21 21.47 -2.31
CA THR A 105 13.23 20.91 -3.22
C THR A 105 14.57 20.64 -2.52
N GLU A 106 14.92 21.42 -1.50
CA GLU A 106 16.13 21.20 -0.70
C GLU A 106 16.10 19.89 0.11
N LYS A 107 14.90 19.42 0.50
CA LYS A 107 14.71 18.16 1.21
C LYS A 107 14.52 16.99 0.25
N GLU A 108 13.67 17.19 -0.76
CA GLU A 108 13.33 16.23 -1.80
C GLU A 108 14.58 15.72 -2.54
N SER A 109 15.54 16.59 -2.84
CA SER A 109 16.80 16.23 -3.53
C SER A 109 17.72 15.23 -2.78
N ASN A 110 17.43 14.89 -1.53
CA ASN A 110 18.16 13.85 -0.78
C ASN A 110 17.53 12.46 -0.98
N HIS A 111 17.77 11.84 -2.14
CA HIS A 111 17.19 10.54 -2.47
C HIS A 111 17.89 9.37 -1.77
N ILE A 112 17.12 8.56 -1.04
CA ILE A 112 17.64 7.38 -0.31
C ILE A 112 17.08 6.04 -0.82
N ALA A 113 16.03 6.06 -1.65
CA ALA A 113 15.51 4.91 -2.38
C ALA A 113 15.17 5.29 -3.81
N LYS A 114 15.37 4.35 -4.74
CA LYS A 114 15.09 4.55 -6.17
C LYS A 114 14.35 3.34 -6.71
N ILE A 115 13.55 3.58 -7.75
CA ILE A 115 12.91 2.54 -8.56
C ILE A 115 13.24 2.84 -10.03
N SER A 116 13.38 1.80 -10.84
CA SER A 116 13.70 1.89 -12.26
C SER A 116 12.47 1.82 -13.17
N GLY A 117 11.31 1.49 -12.61
CA GLY A 117 10.06 1.30 -13.36
C GLY A 117 8.90 0.95 -12.44
N TYR A 118 7.73 0.73 -13.02
CA TYR A 118 6.59 0.11 -12.35
C TYR A 118 5.84 -0.76 -13.35
N LYS A 119 4.96 -1.63 -12.86
CA LYS A 119 4.13 -2.48 -13.70
C LYS A 119 2.75 -2.67 -13.11
N ASP A 120 1.76 -2.63 -13.99
CA ASP A 120 0.38 -2.95 -13.66
C ASP A 120 0.16 -4.47 -13.63
N VAL A 121 -0.58 -4.90 -12.62
CA VAL A 121 -1.13 -6.25 -12.57
C VAL A 121 -2.33 -6.29 -13.52
N PRO A 122 -2.47 -7.34 -14.35
CA PRO A 122 -3.67 -7.53 -15.16
C PRO A 122 -4.95 -7.37 -14.35
N GLU A 123 -5.81 -6.45 -14.79
CA GLU A 123 -7.04 -6.11 -14.10
C GLU A 123 -7.96 -7.33 -13.94
N ASN A 124 -8.72 -7.34 -12.85
CA ASN A 124 -9.72 -8.35 -12.53
C ASN A 124 -9.15 -9.78 -12.48
N SER A 125 -7.91 -9.91 -11.99
CA SER A 125 -7.23 -11.19 -11.87
C SER A 125 -6.55 -11.35 -10.51
N GLU A 126 -7.28 -11.88 -9.53
CA GLU A 126 -6.69 -12.28 -8.24
C GLU A 126 -5.53 -13.27 -8.40
N SER A 127 -5.53 -14.08 -9.48
CA SER A 127 -4.43 -14.99 -9.79
C SER A 127 -3.15 -14.25 -10.22
N ALA A 128 -3.27 -13.16 -10.97
CA ALA A 128 -2.13 -12.34 -11.37
C ALA A 128 -1.64 -11.49 -10.18
N LEU A 129 -2.57 -10.94 -9.40
CA LEU A 129 -2.25 -10.24 -8.15
C LEU A 129 -1.50 -11.16 -7.18
N LEU A 130 -1.93 -12.42 -7.05
CA LEU A 130 -1.28 -13.40 -6.19
C LEU A 130 0.18 -13.62 -6.59
N LYS A 131 0.44 -13.75 -7.90
CA LYS A 131 1.80 -13.90 -8.43
C LYS A 131 2.65 -12.66 -8.12
N ALA A 132 2.10 -11.46 -8.22
CA ALA A 132 2.83 -10.23 -7.89
C ALA A 132 3.13 -10.14 -6.39
N VAL A 133 2.11 -10.35 -5.53
CA VAL A 133 2.23 -10.30 -4.06
C VAL A 133 3.17 -11.37 -3.52
N ALA A 134 3.29 -12.51 -4.18
CA ALA A 134 4.27 -13.54 -3.83
C ALA A 134 5.73 -13.07 -3.98
N ASN A 135 6.00 -12.05 -4.80
CA ASN A 135 7.36 -11.55 -5.04
C ASN A 135 7.67 -10.29 -4.23
N GLN A 136 6.69 -9.42 -4.01
CA GLN A 136 6.88 -8.13 -3.33
C GLN A 136 5.52 -7.53 -2.89
N PRO A 137 5.50 -6.51 -2.02
CA PRO A 137 4.29 -5.73 -1.77
C PRO A 137 3.76 -5.04 -3.04
N VAL A 138 2.44 -5.00 -3.18
CA VAL A 138 1.73 -4.45 -4.35
C VAL A 138 0.74 -3.39 -3.89
N SER A 139 0.81 -2.21 -4.49
CA SER A 139 -0.19 -1.16 -4.30
C SER A 139 -1.50 -1.59 -4.95
N VAL A 140 -2.61 -1.47 -4.24
CA VAL A 140 -3.95 -1.82 -4.72
C VAL A 140 -4.96 -0.75 -4.33
N ALA A 141 -5.94 -0.48 -5.18
CA ALA A 141 -7.10 0.32 -4.82
C ALA A 141 -8.27 -0.56 -4.39
N ILE A 142 -9.05 -0.10 -3.42
CA ILE A 142 -10.26 -0.76 -2.92
C ILE A 142 -11.39 0.26 -2.72
N ASP A 143 -12.62 -0.24 -2.60
CA ASP A 143 -13.75 0.48 -2.00
C ASP A 143 -13.72 0.27 -0.47
N ALA A 144 -13.38 1.34 0.25
CA ALA A 144 -13.34 1.40 1.71
C ALA A 144 -14.49 2.20 2.32
N SER A 145 -15.46 2.65 1.51
CA SER A 145 -16.58 3.50 1.94
C SER A 145 -17.57 2.78 2.87
N GLY A 146 -17.70 1.46 2.74
CA GLY A 146 -18.69 0.64 3.44
C GLY A 146 -18.49 0.57 4.96
N SER A 147 -19.59 0.57 5.73
CA SER A 147 -19.56 0.50 7.21
C SER A 147 -18.81 -0.71 7.74
N ASP A 148 -18.96 -1.87 7.10
CA ASP A 148 -18.29 -3.10 7.51
C ASP A 148 -16.77 -2.95 7.46
N PHE A 149 -16.24 -2.24 6.45
CA PHE A 149 -14.81 -1.94 6.33
C PHE A 149 -14.37 -0.91 7.37
N GLN A 150 -15.12 0.19 7.52
CA GLN A 150 -14.79 1.27 8.46
C GLN A 150 -14.66 0.81 9.92
N PHE A 151 -15.46 -0.19 10.31
CA PHE A 151 -15.50 -0.75 11.67
C PHE A 151 -14.85 -2.14 11.78
N TYR A 152 -14.14 -2.61 10.75
CA TYR A 152 -13.38 -3.84 10.83
C TYR A 152 -12.38 -3.80 11.99
N SER A 153 -12.34 -4.88 12.77
CA SER A 153 -11.47 -5.03 13.93
C SER A 153 -10.57 -6.26 13.84
N SER A 154 -11.09 -7.41 13.41
CA SER A 154 -10.32 -8.64 13.29
C SER A 154 -11.02 -9.71 12.45
N GLY A 155 -10.28 -10.77 12.12
CA GLY A 155 -10.81 -11.93 11.41
C GLY A 155 -10.65 -11.84 9.89
N ILE A 156 -11.25 -12.79 9.16
CA ILE A 156 -11.29 -12.70 7.70
C ILE A 156 -12.46 -11.79 7.33
N PHE A 157 -12.16 -10.64 6.75
CA PHE A 157 -13.16 -9.70 6.27
C PHE A 157 -13.92 -10.29 5.09
N THR A 158 -15.23 -10.44 5.30
CA THR A 158 -16.23 -10.85 4.30
C THR A 158 -17.40 -9.87 4.25
N GLY A 159 -17.21 -8.66 4.77
CA GLY A 159 -18.23 -7.62 4.85
C GLY A 159 -18.64 -7.08 3.48
N LYS A 160 -19.71 -6.30 3.47
CA LYS A 160 -20.21 -5.65 2.25
C LYS A 160 -19.35 -4.45 1.89
N CYS A 161 -18.98 -4.38 0.61
CA CYS A 161 -18.33 -3.26 -0.06
C CYS A 161 -18.70 -3.34 -1.55
N GLY A 162 -18.64 -2.21 -2.25
CA GLY A 162 -18.82 -2.14 -3.70
C GLY A 162 -17.51 -2.30 -4.44
N THR A 163 -17.41 -1.63 -5.59
CA THR A 163 -16.22 -1.59 -6.45
C THR A 163 -15.94 -0.16 -6.93
N GLU A 164 -16.55 0.84 -6.29
CA GLU A 164 -16.25 2.26 -6.51
C GLU A 164 -14.99 2.59 -5.73
N LEU A 165 -13.83 2.42 -6.38
CA LEU A 165 -12.53 2.48 -5.72
C LEU A 165 -12.26 3.90 -5.20
N ASP A 166 -12.04 4.03 -3.89
CA ASP A 166 -11.86 5.31 -3.21
C ASP A 166 -10.62 5.35 -2.30
N HIS A 167 -9.94 4.22 -2.11
CA HIS A 167 -8.84 4.13 -1.15
C HIS A 167 -7.67 3.28 -1.63
N GLY A 168 -6.46 3.86 -1.56
CA GLY A 168 -5.19 3.19 -1.86
C GLY A 168 -4.63 2.48 -0.63
N VAL A 169 -4.36 1.19 -0.76
CA VAL A 169 -3.76 0.33 0.28
C VAL A 169 -2.66 -0.53 -0.33
N VAL A 170 -1.96 -1.33 0.48
CA VAL A 170 -0.89 -2.22 -0.03
C VAL A 170 -1.15 -3.67 0.39
N ALA A 171 -1.21 -4.56 -0.60
CA ALA A 171 -1.24 -6.00 -0.38
C ALA A 171 0.19 -6.49 -0.10
N VAL A 172 0.43 -6.93 1.13
CA VAL A 172 1.77 -7.32 1.63
C VAL A 172 1.93 -8.82 1.78
N GLY A 173 0.86 -9.58 1.58
CA GLY A 173 0.90 -11.04 1.67
C GLY A 173 -0.46 -11.67 1.43
N TYR A 174 -0.52 -12.98 1.63
CA TYR A 174 -1.73 -13.78 1.52
C TYR A 174 -1.60 -15.02 2.41
N GLY A 175 -2.72 -15.69 2.65
CA GLY A 175 -2.73 -16.92 3.41
C GLY A 175 -3.98 -17.75 3.18
N ALA A 176 -4.09 -18.81 3.98
CA ALA A 176 -5.30 -19.60 4.14
C ALA A 176 -5.45 -19.98 5.61
N THR A 177 -6.68 -20.02 6.10
CA THR A 177 -7.02 -20.57 7.42
C THR A 177 -6.96 -22.10 7.39
N LYS A 178 -7.06 -22.75 8.55
CA LYS A 178 -7.01 -24.23 8.64
C LYS A 178 -8.16 -24.91 7.88
N ASP A 179 -9.32 -24.28 7.84
CA ASP A 179 -10.51 -24.67 7.08
C ASP A 179 -10.43 -24.34 5.57
N GLY A 180 -9.32 -23.76 5.12
CA GLY A 180 -9.08 -23.49 3.69
C GLY A 180 -9.57 -22.12 3.20
N THR A 181 -10.14 -21.28 4.08
CA THR A 181 -10.55 -19.91 3.72
C THR A 181 -9.32 -19.07 3.37
N LYS A 182 -9.21 -18.69 2.09
CA LYS A 182 -8.10 -17.90 1.55
C LYS A 182 -8.31 -16.40 1.81
N TYR A 183 -7.22 -15.68 2.04
CA TYR A 183 -7.26 -14.23 2.25
C TYR A 183 -6.01 -13.52 1.76
N TRP A 184 -6.15 -12.22 1.53
CA TRP A 184 -5.09 -11.23 1.39
C TRP A 184 -4.71 -10.68 2.75
N ILE A 185 -3.45 -10.30 2.95
CA ILE A 185 -3.01 -9.48 4.08
C ILE A 185 -2.74 -8.09 3.51
N VAL A 186 -3.53 -7.11 3.94
CA VAL A 186 -3.50 -5.75 3.41
C VAL A 186 -3.16 -4.80 4.54
N LYS A 187 -2.15 -3.95 4.32
CA LYS A 187 -1.79 -2.87 5.24
C LYS A 187 -2.58 -1.63 4.88
N ASN A 188 -3.21 -1.02 5.87
CA ASN A 188 -3.98 0.21 5.75
C ASN A 188 -3.18 1.41 6.31
N SER A 189 -3.63 2.63 6.03
CA SER A 189 -3.02 3.89 6.47
C SER A 189 -3.73 4.55 7.67
N TRP A 190 -4.82 3.96 8.19
CA TRP A 190 -5.65 4.54 9.26
C TRP A 190 -5.15 4.29 10.70
N GLY A 191 -3.85 4.02 10.87
CA GLY A 191 -3.22 3.80 12.16
C GLY A 191 -3.45 2.41 12.76
N VAL A 192 -2.66 2.09 13.80
CA VAL A 192 -2.60 0.75 14.38
C VAL A 192 -3.83 0.38 15.22
N SER A 193 -4.63 1.37 15.63
CA SER A 193 -5.88 1.11 16.38
C SER A 193 -7.00 0.57 15.51
N TRP A 194 -6.88 0.67 14.18
CA TRP A 194 -7.86 0.11 13.24
C TRP A 194 -7.46 -1.31 12.84
N GLY A 195 -8.45 -2.22 12.76
CA GLY A 195 -8.21 -3.60 12.34
C GLY A 195 -7.20 -4.34 13.22
N GLU A 196 -6.42 -5.22 12.59
CA GLU A 196 -5.44 -6.07 13.25
C GLU A 196 -4.08 -5.36 13.28
N ASN A 197 -3.93 -4.37 14.17
CA ASN A 197 -2.75 -3.50 14.25
C ASN A 197 -2.49 -2.70 12.94
N GLY A 198 -3.55 -2.16 12.32
CA GLY A 198 -3.48 -1.41 11.06
C GLY A 198 -3.61 -2.29 9.81
N TYR A 199 -3.84 -3.60 9.97
CA TYR A 199 -4.01 -4.54 8.86
C TYR A 199 -5.43 -5.08 8.78
N ILE A 200 -5.79 -5.57 7.60
CA ILE A 200 -7.01 -6.33 7.35
C ILE A 200 -6.69 -7.61 6.58
N ARG A 201 -7.38 -8.70 6.94
CA ARG A 201 -7.34 -9.94 6.18
C ARG A 201 -8.57 -10.06 5.30
N MET A 202 -8.48 -9.64 4.04
CA MET A 202 -9.63 -9.62 3.12
C MET A 202 -9.81 -10.99 2.46
N LYS A 203 -11.03 -11.52 2.41
CA LYS A 203 -11.29 -12.79 1.72
C LYS A 203 -10.83 -12.73 0.26
N ARG A 204 -10.13 -13.78 -0.16
CA ARG A 204 -9.53 -13.94 -1.48
C ARG A 204 -10.17 -15.13 -2.20
N ASP A 205 -10.04 -15.16 -3.52
CA ASP A 205 -10.51 -16.26 -4.37
C ASP A 205 -12.04 -16.34 -4.34
N ILE A 206 -12.68 -15.18 -4.54
CA ILE A 206 -14.13 -15.07 -4.61
C ILE A 206 -14.60 -15.15 -6.06
N VAL A 207 -15.92 -15.36 -6.26
CA VAL A 207 -16.50 -15.49 -7.61
C VAL A 207 -16.33 -14.21 -8.45
N ALA A 208 -16.40 -13.04 -7.80
CA ALA A 208 -16.24 -11.75 -8.49
C ALA A 208 -14.78 -11.55 -8.92
N LYS A 209 -14.56 -11.41 -10.23
CA LYS A 209 -13.21 -11.23 -10.81
C LYS A 209 -12.50 -9.96 -10.34
N THR A 210 -13.26 -8.95 -9.97
CA THR A 210 -12.78 -7.70 -9.36
C THR A 210 -12.10 -7.93 -8.00
N GLY A 211 -12.29 -9.09 -7.38
CA GLY A 211 -11.91 -9.35 -5.99
C GLY A 211 -12.82 -8.62 -5.00
N LEU A 212 -12.72 -8.99 -3.71
CA LEU A 212 -13.51 -8.34 -2.67
C LEU A 212 -13.13 -6.85 -2.57
N CYS A 213 -14.14 -5.98 -2.56
CA CYS A 213 -13.98 -4.52 -2.59
C CYS A 213 -13.19 -3.97 -3.79
N GLY A 214 -13.11 -4.74 -4.89
CA GLY A 214 -12.39 -4.30 -6.09
C GLY A 214 -10.86 -4.42 -6.01
N ILE A 215 -10.31 -5.13 -5.01
CA ILE A 215 -8.86 -5.24 -4.76
C ILE A 215 -8.02 -5.69 -5.98
N ALA A 216 -8.62 -6.39 -6.94
CA ALA A 216 -7.94 -6.85 -8.15
C ALA A 216 -8.18 -5.95 -9.39
N MET A 217 -8.89 -4.83 -9.24
CA MET A 217 -9.23 -3.94 -10.36
C MET A 217 -8.08 -3.02 -10.76
N LYS A 218 -7.43 -2.37 -9.78
CA LYS A 218 -6.29 -1.47 -10.01
C LYS A 218 -5.16 -1.80 -9.04
N ALA A 219 -4.17 -2.51 -9.55
CA ALA A 219 -3.03 -2.94 -8.76
C ALA A 219 -1.73 -2.74 -9.55
N SER A 220 -0.70 -2.21 -8.91
CA SER A 220 0.58 -1.93 -9.52
C SER A 220 1.71 -2.04 -8.51
N TYR A 221 2.92 -2.25 -9.00
CA TYR A 221 4.10 -2.39 -8.14
C TYR A 221 5.34 -1.78 -8.78
N PRO A 222 6.25 -1.20 -7.97
CA PRO A 222 7.50 -0.64 -8.44
C PRO A 222 8.52 -1.75 -8.77
N ILE A 223 9.44 -1.45 -9.68
CA ILE A 223 10.57 -2.30 -10.08
C ILE A 223 11.85 -1.60 -9.64
N ALA A 224 12.75 -2.32 -8.97
CA ALA A 224 14.08 -1.83 -8.57
C ALA A 224 15.18 -2.85 -8.87
#